data_AF-A1RXC9-F1
#
_entry.id   AF-A1RXC9-F1
#
_cell.length_a   1.000
_cell.length_b   1.000
_cell.length_c   1.000
_cell.angle_alpha   90.00
_cell.angle_beta   90.00
_cell.angle_gamma   90.00
#
_symmetry.space_group_name_H-M   'P 1'
#
loop_
_entity.id
_entity.type
_entity.pdbx_description
1 polymer ?
#
loop_
_entity_poly.entity_id
_entity_poly.type
_entity_poly.pdbx_seq_one_letter_code
_entity_poly.pdbx_strand_id
1 'polypeptide(L)'
;MGRGIELEVDEKTREIVERVARERVEKASSRLDERYLEVYEYLARVARKLRERWPWLSILTIYMLILLDKAYEQAKQRLNEFLSAEWHVFRSGKKTWRIYPKDKGFYVMIGKAPKGNFNVVLPLDNVATDVFIKGLKLTARVRWYALRGWLLSDIHYSRKRRLLDAGTDQSWQVIAISALLNDVVARIAVRSLILGKNSLNFAWRILTNILLPWELKGKAKEITTEKFVLRIKKKDVNKLKPSEALTLLTLYLGDGAIPNFKVNMLHILANNRDLPITGAKAIQLAQKMLEVSGEYGELLKLLQVRKYQYLEILSNRKANNVVRMHIVVAGVKMHLILVGGASHFGLEARVLETRKTKIPENFAELAEREGLKVEETTIRYKGWNGRVYEYRAWHAYTEELLEFAHLRPQAYCVYLKYLYAKREKYENRCTIEKVQRLIDRIIRDARKHAPKTLEACLEELGQES
;
A
#
# COMPACT_ATOMS: atom_id res chain seq x y z
N MET A 1 -19.47 2.19 -30.59
CA MET A 1 -18.10 2.63 -30.26
C MET A 1 -17.77 3.73 -31.24
N GLY A 2 -17.41 4.94 -30.78
CA GLY A 2 -17.01 5.99 -31.71
C GLY A 2 -15.71 5.56 -32.40
N ARG A 3 -15.68 5.56 -33.73
CA ARG A 3 -14.44 5.42 -34.50
C ARG A 3 -13.59 6.64 -34.12
N GLY A 4 -12.60 6.44 -33.25
CA GLY A 4 -11.59 7.46 -33.02
C GLY A 4 -10.89 7.73 -34.35
N ILE A 5 -10.59 9.00 -34.63
CA ILE A 5 -9.80 9.38 -35.80
C ILE A 5 -8.43 8.73 -35.62
N GLU A 6 -8.15 7.71 -36.43
CA GLU A 6 -6.84 7.05 -36.47
C GLU A 6 -5.94 7.92 -37.33
N LEU A 7 -4.93 8.52 -36.69
CA LEU A 7 -3.98 9.41 -37.34
C LEU A 7 -2.67 8.67 -37.61
N GLU A 8 -2.08 8.98 -38.75
CA GLU A 8 -0.72 8.56 -39.08
C GLU A 8 0.28 9.09 -38.05
N VAL A 9 1.31 8.29 -37.78
CA VAL A 9 2.28 8.53 -36.71
C VAL A 9 3.60 8.98 -37.35
N ASP A 10 4.27 9.97 -36.77
CA ASP A 10 5.62 10.34 -37.21
C ASP A 10 6.60 9.16 -37.09
N GLU A 11 7.55 9.06 -38.01
CA GLU A 11 8.43 7.90 -38.15
C GLU A 11 9.17 7.55 -36.84
N LYS A 12 9.68 8.56 -36.14
CA LYS A 12 10.38 8.37 -34.86
C LYS A 12 9.48 7.77 -33.78
N THR A 13 8.23 8.25 -33.67
CA THR A 13 7.28 7.70 -32.72
C THR A 13 6.87 6.28 -33.12
N ARG A 14 6.70 6.03 -34.42
CA ARG A 14 6.40 4.70 -34.97
C ARG A 14 7.49 3.69 -34.59
N GLU A 15 8.75 3.97 -34.89
CA GLU A 15 9.89 3.11 -34.54
C GLU A 15 9.94 2.76 -33.05
N ILE A 16 9.73 3.75 -32.17
CA ILE A 16 9.73 3.54 -30.71
C ILE A 16 8.58 2.62 -30.30
N VAL A 17 7.38 2.86 -30.83
CA VAL A 17 6.16 2.12 -30.49
C VAL A 17 6.25 0.67 -30.98
N GLU A 18 6.72 0.46 -32.21
CA GLU A 18 6.95 -0.87 -32.79
C GLU A 18 8.00 -1.66 -32.01
N ARG A 19 9.16 -1.05 -31.72
CA ARG A 19 10.22 -1.70 -30.93
C ARG A 19 9.72 -2.12 -29.56
N VAL A 20 8.99 -1.25 -28.86
CA VAL A 20 8.41 -1.56 -27.55
C VAL A 20 7.39 -2.69 -27.66
N ALA A 21 6.57 -2.72 -28.71
CA ALA A 21 5.62 -3.79 -28.96
C ALA A 21 6.34 -5.13 -29.14
N ARG A 22 7.33 -5.16 -30.03
CA ARG A 22 8.13 -6.35 -30.36
C ARG A 22 8.75 -6.95 -29.10
N GLU A 23 9.51 -6.15 -28.36
CA GLU A 23 10.18 -6.56 -27.13
C GLU A 23 9.17 -7.16 -26.11
N ARG A 24 7.99 -6.53 -25.97
CA ARG A 24 6.97 -6.97 -25.00
C ARG A 24 6.28 -8.26 -25.45
N VAL A 25 6.00 -8.41 -26.74
CA VAL A 25 5.36 -9.59 -27.33
C VAL A 25 6.32 -10.78 -27.31
N GLU A 26 7.58 -10.61 -27.72
CA GLU A 26 8.59 -11.67 -27.67
C GLU A 26 8.79 -12.19 -26.24
N LYS A 27 8.98 -11.27 -25.29
CA LYS A 27 9.10 -11.61 -23.87
C LYS A 27 7.83 -12.31 -23.35
N ALA A 28 6.65 -11.87 -23.77
CA ALA A 28 5.40 -12.53 -23.38
C ALA A 28 5.29 -13.93 -23.97
N SER A 29 5.67 -14.13 -25.24
CA SER A 29 5.63 -15.43 -25.92
C SER A 29 6.51 -16.46 -25.20
N SER A 30 7.70 -16.05 -24.75
CA SER A 30 8.61 -16.94 -23.99
C SER A 30 8.13 -17.31 -22.58
N ARG A 31 7.18 -16.54 -22.01
CA ARG A 31 6.72 -16.69 -20.61
C ARG A 31 5.25 -17.07 -20.48
N LEU A 32 4.52 -17.15 -21.59
CA LEU A 32 3.07 -17.35 -21.57
C LEU A 32 2.71 -18.69 -20.94
N ASP A 33 3.39 -19.75 -21.33
CA ASP A 33 3.14 -21.12 -20.84
C ASP A 33 3.37 -21.20 -19.31
N GLU A 34 4.50 -20.67 -18.81
CA GLU A 34 4.81 -20.57 -17.37
C GLU A 34 3.71 -19.81 -16.62
N ARG A 35 3.32 -18.64 -17.14
CA ARG A 35 2.32 -17.79 -16.48
C ARG A 35 0.92 -18.41 -16.50
N TYR A 36 0.55 -19.07 -17.59
CA TYR A 36 -0.69 -19.81 -17.70
C TYR A 36 -0.76 -20.91 -16.64
N LEU A 37 0.28 -21.74 -16.54
CA LEU A 37 0.37 -22.82 -15.55
C LEU A 37 0.27 -22.28 -14.11
N GLU A 38 1.00 -21.21 -13.78
CA GLU A 38 0.94 -20.59 -12.45
C GLU A 38 -0.50 -20.18 -12.06
N VAL A 39 -1.21 -19.53 -12.99
CA VAL A 39 -2.59 -19.08 -12.74
C VAL A 39 -3.56 -20.26 -12.72
N TYR A 40 -3.38 -21.24 -13.62
CA TYR A 40 -4.20 -22.44 -13.70
C TYR A 40 -4.10 -23.26 -12.41
N GLU A 41 -2.88 -23.59 -11.96
CA GLU A 41 -2.63 -24.33 -10.73
C GLU A 41 -3.19 -23.60 -9.50
N TYR A 42 -3.02 -22.28 -9.45
CA TYR A 42 -3.62 -21.46 -8.40
C TYR A 42 -5.15 -21.62 -8.38
N LEU A 43 -5.82 -21.44 -9.51
CA LEU A 43 -7.28 -21.54 -9.61
C LEU A 43 -7.78 -22.96 -9.33
N ALA A 44 -7.12 -24.00 -9.84
CA ALA A 44 -7.47 -25.39 -9.59
C ALA A 44 -7.35 -25.76 -8.10
N ARG A 45 -6.28 -25.30 -7.43
CA ARG A 45 -6.12 -25.45 -5.98
C ARG A 45 -7.21 -24.72 -5.20
N VAL A 46 -7.55 -23.50 -5.61
CA VAL A 46 -8.62 -22.71 -4.98
C VAL A 46 -9.98 -23.38 -5.17
N ALA A 47 -10.33 -23.82 -6.38
CA ALA A 47 -11.58 -24.51 -6.67
C ALA A 47 -11.78 -25.73 -5.78
N ARG A 48 -10.73 -26.56 -5.60
CA ARG A 48 -10.76 -27.72 -4.69
C ARG A 48 -11.05 -27.30 -3.24
N LYS A 49 -10.33 -26.31 -2.71
CA LYS A 49 -10.52 -25.84 -1.33
C LYS A 49 -11.88 -25.17 -1.10
N LEU A 50 -12.45 -24.54 -2.12
CA LEU A 50 -13.78 -23.92 -2.03
C LEU A 50 -14.93 -24.94 -2.06
N ARG A 51 -14.72 -26.14 -2.63
CA ARG A 51 -15.79 -27.10 -2.94
C ARG A 51 -16.65 -27.47 -1.74
N GLU A 52 -16.03 -27.68 -0.58
CA GLU A 52 -16.72 -28.13 0.63
C GLU A 52 -17.52 -27.00 1.30
N ARG A 53 -16.89 -25.84 1.47
CA ARG A 53 -17.45 -24.73 2.27
C ARG A 53 -18.26 -23.73 1.43
N TRP A 54 -17.83 -23.48 0.19
CA TRP A 54 -18.42 -22.50 -0.72
C TRP A 54 -18.54 -23.06 -2.15
N PRO A 55 -19.41 -24.07 -2.37
CA PRO A 55 -19.49 -24.79 -3.65
C PRO A 55 -19.79 -23.87 -4.84
N TRP A 56 -20.60 -22.82 -4.65
CA TRP A 56 -20.89 -21.85 -5.72
C TRP A 56 -19.66 -21.02 -6.15
N LEU A 57 -18.77 -20.68 -5.22
CA LEU A 57 -17.50 -20.03 -5.55
C LEU A 57 -16.51 -21.01 -6.19
N SER A 58 -16.59 -22.30 -5.84
CA SER A 58 -15.85 -23.36 -6.55
C SER A 58 -16.31 -23.47 -8.01
N ILE A 59 -17.62 -23.51 -8.27
CA ILE A 59 -18.19 -23.53 -9.63
C ILE A 59 -17.75 -22.30 -10.44
N LEU A 60 -17.83 -21.11 -9.85
CA LEU A 60 -17.30 -19.88 -10.47
C LEU A 60 -15.81 -20.04 -10.85
N THR A 61 -15.01 -20.61 -9.95
CA THR A 61 -13.56 -20.81 -10.17
C THR A 61 -13.30 -21.82 -11.30
N ILE A 62 -14.16 -22.83 -11.46
CA ILE A 62 -14.12 -23.76 -12.59
C ILE A 62 -14.43 -23.04 -13.91
N TYR A 63 -15.44 -22.17 -13.94
CA TYR A 63 -15.69 -21.33 -15.12
C TYR A 63 -14.49 -20.41 -15.43
N MET A 64 -13.82 -19.88 -14.41
CA MET A 64 -12.58 -19.13 -14.62
C MET A 64 -11.46 -19.97 -15.25
N LEU A 65 -11.31 -21.24 -14.87
CA LEU A 65 -10.35 -22.16 -15.52
C LEU A 65 -10.68 -22.34 -17.01
N ILE A 66 -11.94 -22.65 -17.34
CA ILE A 66 -12.39 -22.82 -18.73
C ILE A 66 -12.12 -21.55 -19.56
N LEU A 67 -12.36 -20.37 -18.98
CA LEU A 67 -12.07 -19.10 -19.64
C LEU A 67 -10.56 -18.85 -19.77
N LEU A 68 -9.76 -19.27 -18.80
CA LEU A 68 -8.31 -19.15 -18.86
C LEU A 68 -7.73 -19.99 -20.00
N ASP A 69 -8.20 -21.22 -20.20
CA ASP A 69 -7.76 -22.11 -21.28
C ASP A 69 -8.05 -21.47 -22.64
N LYS A 70 -9.28 -20.97 -22.84
CA LYS A 70 -9.66 -20.23 -24.05
C LYS A 70 -8.83 -18.96 -24.26
N ALA A 71 -8.55 -18.23 -23.18
CA ALA A 71 -7.74 -17.02 -23.23
C ALA A 71 -6.27 -17.33 -23.60
N TYR A 72 -5.73 -18.43 -23.06
CA TYR A 72 -4.37 -18.87 -23.30
C TYR A 72 -4.18 -19.28 -24.77
N GLU A 73 -5.05 -20.13 -25.31
CA GLU A 73 -4.97 -20.54 -26.73
C GLU A 73 -5.06 -19.35 -27.68
N GLN A 74 -6.03 -18.47 -27.45
CA GLN A 74 -6.19 -17.26 -28.26
C GLN A 74 -4.99 -16.31 -28.11
N ALA A 75 -4.44 -16.16 -26.90
CA ALA A 75 -3.26 -15.33 -26.68
C ALA A 75 -2.03 -15.92 -27.38
N LYS A 76 -1.80 -17.23 -27.30
CA LYS A 76 -0.68 -17.93 -27.93
C LYS A 76 -0.72 -17.74 -29.45
N GLN A 77 -1.88 -17.96 -30.06
CA GLN A 77 -2.10 -17.70 -31.49
C GLN A 77 -1.78 -16.25 -31.85
N ARG A 78 -2.36 -15.28 -31.12
CA ARG A 78 -2.17 -13.85 -31.43
C ARG A 78 -0.74 -13.37 -31.26
N LEU A 79 -0.01 -13.86 -30.25
CA LEU A 79 1.40 -13.51 -30.08
C LEU A 79 2.24 -14.03 -31.27
N ASN A 80 2.01 -15.26 -31.70
CA ASN A 80 2.70 -15.84 -32.87
C ASN A 80 2.37 -15.09 -34.17
N GLU A 81 1.09 -14.77 -34.39
CA GLU A 81 0.64 -13.99 -35.54
C GLU A 81 1.21 -12.56 -35.52
N PHE A 82 1.34 -11.95 -34.34
CA PHE A 82 1.93 -10.62 -34.20
C PHE A 82 3.42 -10.62 -34.56
N LEU A 83 4.19 -11.65 -34.15
CA LEU A 83 5.63 -11.73 -34.43
C LEU A 83 5.97 -12.07 -35.88
N SER A 84 5.06 -12.72 -36.60
CA SER A 84 5.27 -13.18 -37.98
C SER A 84 4.76 -12.23 -39.06
N ALA A 85 3.98 -11.22 -38.69
CA ALA A 85 3.34 -10.30 -39.65
C ALA A 85 4.05 -8.94 -39.74
N GLU A 86 3.87 -8.27 -40.87
CA GLU A 86 4.10 -6.83 -41.00
C GLU A 86 3.07 -6.03 -40.19
N TRP A 87 3.40 -4.78 -39.82
CA TRP A 87 2.59 -3.98 -38.91
C TRP A 87 2.18 -2.63 -39.49
N HIS A 88 0.97 -2.21 -39.13
CA HIS A 88 0.51 -0.82 -39.27
C HIS A 88 0.29 -0.20 -37.91
N VAL A 89 0.83 0.99 -37.70
CA VAL A 89 0.72 1.71 -36.42
C VAL A 89 -0.18 2.92 -36.59
N PHE A 90 -1.23 2.98 -35.78
CA PHE A 90 -2.15 4.10 -35.75
C PHE A 90 -2.16 4.76 -34.38
N ARG A 91 -2.25 6.09 -34.37
CA ARG A 91 -2.49 6.83 -33.14
C ARG A 91 -3.97 6.76 -32.78
N SER A 92 -4.29 6.22 -31.60
CA SER A 92 -5.69 6.10 -31.12
C SER A 92 -6.05 7.15 -30.06
N GLY A 93 -5.08 7.92 -29.58
CA GLY A 93 -5.25 8.98 -28.59
C GLY A 93 -3.97 9.76 -28.31
N LYS A 94 -4.01 10.70 -27.35
CA LYS A 94 -2.87 11.59 -27.09
C LYS A 94 -1.59 10.83 -26.71
N LYS A 95 -1.71 9.73 -25.96
CA LYS A 95 -0.60 8.91 -25.45
C LYS A 95 -0.82 7.41 -25.72
N THR A 96 -1.62 7.07 -26.71
CA THR A 96 -2.05 5.69 -26.99
C THR A 96 -2.00 5.40 -28.47
N TRP A 97 -1.52 4.22 -28.81
CA TRP A 97 -1.35 3.71 -30.16
C TRP A 97 -1.94 2.31 -30.27
N ARG A 98 -2.32 1.94 -31.48
CA ARG A 98 -2.72 0.58 -31.85
C ARG A 98 -1.83 0.10 -32.97
N ILE A 99 -1.30 -1.11 -32.81
CA ILE A 99 -0.53 -1.80 -33.83
C ILE A 99 -1.37 -2.94 -34.37
N TYR A 100 -1.64 -2.90 -35.66
CA TYR A 100 -2.40 -3.93 -36.37
C TYR A 100 -1.43 -4.78 -37.17
N PRO A 101 -1.32 -6.08 -36.86
CA PRO A 101 -0.67 -7.02 -37.74
C PRO A 101 -1.47 -7.10 -39.05
N LYS A 102 -0.76 -7.02 -40.18
CA LYS A 102 -1.36 -7.02 -41.51
C LYS A 102 -2.23 -8.25 -41.73
N ASP A 103 -3.42 -8.03 -42.29
CA ASP A 103 -4.42 -9.07 -42.56
C ASP A 103 -4.89 -9.86 -41.31
N LYS A 104 -4.61 -9.36 -40.10
CA LYS A 104 -5.10 -9.94 -38.85
C LYS A 104 -6.21 -9.06 -38.28
N GLY A 105 -7.32 -9.68 -37.88
CA GLY A 105 -8.50 -9.00 -37.33
C GLY A 105 -8.35 -8.49 -35.89
N PHE A 106 -7.14 -8.21 -35.41
CA PHE A 106 -6.87 -7.75 -34.04
C PHE A 106 -5.77 -6.68 -34.01
N TYR A 107 -5.54 -6.11 -32.82
CA TYR A 107 -4.49 -5.12 -32.60
C TYR A 107 -3.81 -5.33 -31.25
N VAL A 108 -2.58 -4.82 -31.11
CA VAL A 108 -1.92 -4.61 -29.82
C VAL A 108 -2.02 -3.14 -29.45
N MET A 109 -2.48 -2.86 -28.23
CA MET A 109 -2.60 -1.50 -27.73
C MET A 109 -1.38 -1.12 -26.91
N ILE A 110 -0.84 0.08 -27.17
CA ILE A 110 0.31 0.62 -26.46
C ILE A 110 -0.07 1.96 -25.87
N GLY A 111 0.13 2.14 -24.57
CA GLY A 111 -0.16 3.38 -23.86
C GLY A 111 1.05 3.88 -23.08
N LYS A 112 1.37 5.17 -23.18
CA LYS A 112 2.44 5.80 -22.38
C LYS A 112 1.85 6.34 -21.07
N ALA A 113 2.22 5.73 -19.96
CA ALA A 113 1.87 6.17 -18.61
C ALA A 113 2.51 7.53 -18.28
N PRO A 114 1.95 8.32 -17.34
CA PRO A 114 2.49 9.63 -16.95
C PRO A 114 3.96 9.59 -16.52
N LYS A 115 4.40 8.49 -15.88
CA LYS A 115 5.78 8.27 -15.45
C LYS A 115 6.74 7.84 -16.57
N GLY A 116 6.31 7.91 -17.84
CA GLY A 116 7.14 7.60 -19.01
C GLY A 116 7.15 6.13 -19.45
N ASN A 117 6.67 5.20 -18.61
CA ASN A 117 6.59 3.78 -18.94
C ASN A 117 5.52 3.48 -20.00
N PHE A 118 5.75 2.43 -20.80
CA PHE A 118 4.75 1.91 -21.74
C PHE A 118 3.99 0.74 -21.13
N ASN A 119 2.67 0.75 -21.32
CA ASN A 119 1.77 -0.36 -21.03
C ASN A 119 1.35 -0.98 -22.36
N VAL A 120 1.61 -2.27 -22.54
CA VAL A 120 1.22 -3.01 -23.73
C VAL A 120 0.11 -3.98 -23.37
N VAL A 121 -0.94 -4.01 -24.17
CA VAL A 121 -2.14 -4.82 -23.93
C VAL A 121 -2.51 -5.53 -25.22
N LEU A 122 -2.62 -6.85 -25.16
CA LEU A 122 -3.16 -7.69 -26.22
C LEU A 122 -4.63 -7.99 -25.89
N PRO A 123 -5.62 -7.37 -26.56
CA PRO A 123 -7.03 -7.67 -26.38
C PRO A 123 -7.32 -9.13 -26.72
N LEU A 124 -8.32 -9.70 -26.05
CA LEU A 124 -8.86 -11.03 -26.29
C LEU A 124 -10.36 -10.90 -26.57
N ASP A 125 -10.84 -11.61 -27.59
CA ASP A 125 -12.20 -11.47 -28.09
C ASP A 125 -13.06 -12.66 -27.69
N ASN A 126 -14.27 -12.34 -27.21
CA ASN A 126 -15.31 -13.31 -26.86
C ASN A 126 -14.93 -14.38 -25.82
N VAL A 127 -13.90 -14.15 -25.01
CA VAL A 127 -13.56 -15.00 -23.86
C VAL A 127 -14.38 -14.58 -22.64
N ALA A 128 -15.66 -14.95 -22.65
CA ALA A 128 -16.60 -14.61 -21.59
C ALA A 128 -17.67 -15.67 -21.39
N THR A 129 -18.27 -15.71 -20.20
CA THR A 129 -19.45 -16.52 -19.89
C THR A 129 -20.32 -15.83 -18.85
N ASP A 130 -21.63 -16.08 -18.92
CA ASP A 130 -22.57 -15.65 -17.89
C ASP A 130 -22.64 -16.72 -16.80
N VAL A 131 -22.50 -16.30 -15.54
CA VAL A 131 -22.46 -17.19 -14.37
C VAL A 131 -23.48 -16.69 -13.35
N PHE A 132 -24.31 -17.60 -12.83
CA PHE A 132 -25.12 -17.32 -11.66
C PHE A 132 -24.24 -17.34 -10.40
N ILE A 133 -24.22 -16.24 -9.65
CA ILE A 133 -23.37 -16.07 -8.48
C ILE A 133 -24.22 -16.07 -7.21
N LYS A 134 -23.93 -17.04 -6.36
CA LYS A 134 -24.40 -17.11 -4.98
C LYS A 134 -23.19 -17.02 -4.04
N GLY A 135 -22.91 -15.81 -3.56
CA GLY A 135 -21.78 -15.52 -2.70
C GLY A 135 -21.96 -15.99 -1.26
N LEU A 136 -21.22 -15.36 -0.35
CA LEU A 136 -21.24 -15.67 1.08
C LEU A 136 -22.60 -15.35 1.71
N LYS A 137 -22.94 -16.11 2.76
CA LYS A 137 -24.17 -15.93 3.56
C LYS A 137 -24.04 -14.73 4.50
N LEU A 138 -23.90 -13.54 3.92
CA LEU A 138 -23.83 -12.27 4.64
C LEU A 138 -25.19 -11.58 4.65
N THR A 139 -25.49 -10.87 5.75
CA THR A 139 -26.66 -9.97 5.78
C THR A 139 -26.52 -8.90 4.70
N ALA A 140 -27.65 -8.44 4.16
CA ALA A 140 -27.68 -7.43 3.09
C ALA A 140 -26.86 -6.17 3.46
N ARG A 141 -26.91 -5.77 4.74
CA ARG A 141 -26.18 -4.62 5.26
C ARG A 141 -24.66 -4.83 5.28
N VAL A 142 -24.19 -5.98 5.76
CA VAL A 142 -22.75 -6.33 5.79
C VAL A 142 -22.21 -6.44 4.36
N ARG A 143 -22.95 -7.13 3.49
CA ARG A 143 -22.64 -7.26 2.06
C ARG A 143 -22.49 -5.90 1.39
N TRP A 144 -23.43 -4.99 1.62
CA TRP A 144 -23.36 -3.63 1.06
C TRP A 144 -22.12 -2.87 1.53
N TYR A 145 -21.75 -2.93 2.81
CA TYR A 145 -20.55 -2.24 3.30
C TYR A 145 -19.25 -2.80 2.73
N ALA A 146 -19.17 -4.12 2.55
CA ALA A 146 -18.03 -4.76 1.89
C ALA A 146 -17.97 -4.38 0.41
N LEU A 147 -19.09 -4.48 -0.32
CA LEU A 147 -19.17 -4.09 -1.73
C LEU A 147 -18.87 -2.60 -1.92
N ARG A 148 -19.32 -1.74 -1.00
CA ARG A 148 -19.04 -0.30 -1.04
C ARG A 148 -17.54 0.01 -1.05
N GLY A 149 -16.72 -0.71 -0.28
CA GLY A 149 -15.27 -0.45 -0.29
C GLY A 149 -14.63 -0.80 -1.63
N TRP A 150 -15.06 -1.90 -2.26
CA TRP A 150 -14.69 -2.23 -3.64
C TRP A 150 -15.19 -1.19 -4.66
N LEU A 151 -16.40 -0.65 -4.47
CA LEU A 151 -16.93 0.41 -5.33
C LEU A 151 -16.22 1.75 -5.16
N LEU A 152 -15.61 2.00 -4.00
CA LEU A 152 -14.72 3.14 -3.77
C LEU A 152 -13.32 2.90 -4.34
N SER A 153 -12.90 1.63 -4.51
CA SER A 153 -11.65 1.25 -5.15
C SER A 153 -11.75 1.29 -6.68
N ASP A 154 -10.79 0.77 -7.46
CA ASP A 154 -10.79 0.75 -8.94
C ASP A 154 -11.98 0.08 -9.67
N ILE A 155 -13.06 -0.36 -9.00
CA ILE A 155 -14.29 -0.81 -9.68
C ILE A 155 -15.00 0.38 -10.33
N HIS A 156 -15.23 0.29 -11.64
CA HIS A 156 -15.90 1.31 -12.39
C HIS A 156 -17.41 1.05 -12.48
N TYR A 157 -18.19 2.12 -12.60
CA TYR A 157 -19.63 2.03 -12.86
C TYR A 157 -19.96 2.66 -14.19
N SER A 158 -20.56 1.89 -15.09
CA SER A 158 -21.05 2.41 -16.36
C SER A 158 -22.43 3.05 -16.17
N ARG A 159 -22.45 4.39 -16.03
CA ARG A 159 -23.70 5.17 -15.86
C ARG A 159 -24.71 4.91 -16.98
N LYS A 160 -24.25 4.66 -18.21
CA LYS A 160 -25.11 4.41 -19.37
C LYS A 160 -25.80 3.04 -19.33
N ARG A 161 -25.17 2.03 -18.73
CA ARG A 161 -25.68 0.64 -18.74
C ARG A 161 -26.22 0.17 -17.39
N ARG A 162 -26.06 0.98 -16.34
CA ARG A 162 -26.35 0.60 -14.94
C ARG A 162 -25.64 -0.69 -14.51
N LEU A 163 -24.43 -0.89 -15.03
CA LEU A 163 -23.60 -2.07 -14.78
C LEU A 163 -22.47 -1.73 -13.81
N LEU A 164 -22.28 -2.58 -12.82
CA LEU A 164 -20.99 -2.73 -12.14
C LEU A 164 -20.01 -3.31 -13.15
N ASP A 165 -18.84 -2.68 -13.25
CA ASP A 165 -17.77 -3.05 -14.17
C ASP A 165 -16.45 -3.09 -13.41
N ALA A 166 -16.11 -4.29 -12.93
CA ALA A 166 -14.90 -4.52 -12.17
C ALA A 166 -13.85 -5.16 -13.07
N GLY A 167 -12.84 -4.39 -13.47
CA GLY A 167 -11.65 -4.89 -14.13
C GLY A 167 -10.54 -5.17 -13.12
N THR A 168 -9.82 -6.28 -13.28
CA THR A 168 -8.67 -6.63 -12.45
C THR A 168 -7.66 -7.46 -13.23
N ASP A 169 -6.39 -7.44 -12.86
CA ASP A 169 -5.37 -8.36 -13.36
C ASP A 169 -5.01 -9.46 -12.34
N GLN A 170 -5.79 -9.56 -11.25
CA GLN A 170 -5.59 -10.52 -10.17
C GLN A 170 -6.78 -11.47 -10.06
N SER A 171 -6.58 -12.75 -10.38
CA SER A 171 -7.66 -13.75 -10.41
C SER A 171 -8.39 -13.89 -9.06
N TRP A 172 -7.68 -13.73 -7.93
CA TRP A 172 -8.31 -13.78 -6.60
C TRP A 172 -9.37 -12.68 -6.38
N GLN A 173 -9.20 -11.50 -7.01
CA GLN A 173 -10.17 -10.41 -6.89
C GLN A 173 -11.51 -10.77 -7.54
N VAL A 174 -11.50 -11.58 -8.61
CA VAL A 174 -12.73 -12.07 -9.25
C VAL A 174 -13.58 -12.87 -8.26
N ILE A 175 -12.94 -13.79 -7.53
CA ILE A 175 -13.60 -14.62 -6.52
C ILE A 175 -14.01 -13.77 -5.32
N ALA A 176 -13.13 -12.89 -4.83
CA ALA A 176 -13.39 -12.04 -3.67
C ALA A 176 -14.50 -10.99 -3.89
N ILE A 177 -14.65 -10.45 -5.10
CA ILE A 177 -15.75 -9.54 -5.44
C ILE A 177 -17.05 -10.36 -5.61
N SER A 178 -16.99 -11.48 -6.33
CA SER A 178 -18.14 -12.37 -6.55
C SER A 178 -18.72 -12.93 -5.26
N ALA A 179 -17.87 -13.18 -4.25
CA ALA A 179 -18.30 -13.58 -2.91
C ALA A 179 -19.23 -12.58 -2.20
N LEU A 180 -19.25 -11.32 -2.64
CA LEU A 180 -20.12 -10.27 -2.12
C LEU A 180 -21.34 -10.01 -3.01
N LEU A 181 -21.43 -10.70 -4.15
CA LEU A 181 -22.61 -10.73 -4.99
C LEU A 181 -23.49 -11.91 -4.58
N ASN A 182 -24.81 -11.77 -4.68
CA ASN A 182 -25.71 -12.81 -4.22
C ASN A 182 -27.00 -12.81 -5.01
N ASP A 183 -27.35 -13.96 -5.54
CA ASP A 183 -28.53 -14.21 -6.38
C ASP A 183 -28.56 -13.27 -7.61
N VAL A 184 -27.40 -13.14 -8.27
CA VAL A 184 -27.26 -12.33 -9.48
C VAL A 184 -26.58 -13.12 -10.59
N VAL A 185 -26.94 -12.82 -11.84
CA VAL A 185 -26.16 -13.26 -13.01
C VAL A 185 -25.10 -12.21 -13.31
N ALA A 186 -23.85 -12.65 -13.40
CA ALA A 186 -22.73 -11.80 -13.79
C ALA A 186 -22.01 -12.40 -14.99
N ARG A 187 -21.57 -11.54 -15.91
CA ARG A 187 -20.67 -11.92 -16.98
C ARG A 187 -19.24 -11.85 -16.48
N ILE A 188 -18.54 -12.97 -16.52
CA ILE A 188 -17.11 -13.07 -16.22
C ILE A 188 -16.37 -13.20 -17.54
N ALA A 189 -15.31 -12.43 -17.72
CA ALA A 189 -14.54 -12.42 -18.95
C ALA A 189 -13.03 -12.27 -18.69
N VAL A 190 -12.23 -12.83 -19.60
CA VAL A 190 -10.81 -12.50 -19.75
C VAL A 190 -10.70 -11.58 -20.95
N ARG A 191 -10.48 -10.27 -20.71
CA ARG A 191 -10.60 -9.24 -21.77
C ARG A 191 -9.31 -9.02 -22.56
N SER A 192 -8.17 -9.32 -21.96
CA SER A 192 -6.86 -9.02 -22.54
C SER A 192 -5.73 -9.69 -21.76
N LEU A 193 -4.58 -9.84 -22.40
CA LEU A 193 -3.30 -10.12 -21.77
C LEU A 193 -2.51 -8.81 -21.62
N ILE A 194 -2.08 -8.48 -20.41
CA ILE A 194 -1.28 -7.29 -20.09
C ILE A 194 0.20 -7.66 -20.14
N LEU A 195 0.94 -7.04 -21.05
CA LEU A 195 2.36 -7.27 -21.28
C LEU A 195 3.16 -6.13 -20.64
N GLY A 196 3.51 -6.30 -19.36
CA GLY A 196 4.24 -5.31 -18.61
C GLY A 196 5.76 -5.36 -18.83
N LYS A 197 6.44 -4.37 -18.23
CA LYS A 197 7.83 -4.41 -17.74
C LYS A 197 8.43 -5.82 -17.62
N ASN A 198 8.00 -6.40 -16.51
CA ASN A 198 8.48 -7.62 -15.90
C ASN A 198 7.32 -8.55 -15.53
N SER A 199 6.09 -8.17 -15.85
CA SER A 199 4.86 -8.86 -15.49
C SER A 199 4.08 -9.26 -16.73
N LEU A 200 3.39 -10.40 -16.66
CA LEU A 200 2.48 -10.88 -17.67
C LEU A 200 1.19 -11.28 -16.96
N ASN A 201 0.05 -10.64 -17.23
CA ASN A 201 -1.18 -10.90 -16.47
C ASN A 201 -2.40 -11.01 -17.38
N PHE A 202 -3.27 -11.98 -17.11
CA PHE A 202 -4.61 -12.03 -17.69
C PHE A 202 -5.49 -11.00 -16.99
N ALA A 203 -6.07 -10.09 -17.77
CA ALA A 203 -7.00 -9.09 -17.26
C ALA A 203 -8.42 -9.68 -17.26
N TRP A 204 -8.98 -9.80 -16.08
CA TRP A 204 -10.34 -10.23 -15.82
C TRP A 204 -11.31 -9.06 -15.82
N ARG A 205 -12.58 -9.37 -16.03
CA ARG A 205 -13.69 -8.43 -15.93
C ARG A 205 -14.92 -9.11 -15.36
N ILE A 206 -15.60 -8.44 -14.44
CA ILE A 206 -16.91 -8.83 -13.90
C ILE A 206 -17.91 -7.75 -14.32
N LEU A 207 -18.97 -8.14 -15.00
CA LEU A 207 -20.07 -7.26 -15.36
C LEU A 207 -21.36 -7.78 -14.73
N THR A 208 -22.04 -6.96 -13.95
CA THR A 208 -23.33 -7.33 -13.35
C THR A 208 -24.23 -6.12 -13.17
N ASN A 209 -25.54 -6.33 -13.24
CA ASN A 209 -26.54 -5.28 -13.07
C ASN A 209 -26.67 -4.92 -11.58
N ILE A 210 -26.24 -3.71 -11.21
CA ILE A 210 -26.39 -3.21 -9.84
C ILE A 210 -26.73 -1.71 -9.88
N LEU A 211 -27.74 -1.31 -9.11
CA LEU A 211 -28.06 0.11 -8.90
C LEU A 211 -27.11 0.70 -7.87
N LEU A 212 -26.33 1.70 -8.27
CA LEU A 212 -25.42 2.41 -7.38
C LEU A 212 -25.95 3.80 -7.01
N PRO A 213 -25.75 4.25 -5.76
CA PRO A 213 -25.90 5.65 -5.35
C PRO A 213 -25.02 6.59 -6.18
N TRP A 214 -25.39 7.88 -6.25
CA TRP A 214 -24.71 8.87 -7.10
C TRP A 214 -23.27 9.14 -6.65
N GLU A 215 -23.00 9.05 -5.35
CA GLU A 215 -21.69 9.31 -4.74
C GLU A 215 -20.64 8.26 -5.10
N LEU A 216 -21.04 7.12 -5.67
CA LEU A 216 -20.17 6.05 -6.14
C LEU A 216 -19.94 6.10 -7.66
N LYS A 217 -20.19 7.26 -8.31
CA LYS A 217 -20.10 7.42 -9.76
C LYS A 217 -19.10 8.50 -10.17
N GLY A 218 -18.27 8.21 -11.17
CA GLY A 218 -17.37 9.17 -11.81
C GLY A 218 -16.53 9.98 -10.82
N LYS A 219 -16.40 11.29 -11.04
CA LYS A 219 -15.65 12.19 -10.14
C LYS A 219 -16.18 12.24 -8.70
N ALA A 220 -17.48 11.99 -8.48
CA ALA A 220 -18.06 11.97 -7.14
C ALA A 220 -17.50 10.81 -6.30
N LYS A 221 -17.20 9.67 -6.93
CA LYS A 221 -16.53 8.52 -6.29
C LYS A 221 -15.14 8.89 -5.77
N GLU A 222 -14.34 9.60 -6.58
CA GLU A 222 -12.98 10.02 -6.20
C GLU A 222 -13.02 10.91 -4.96
N ILE A 223 -13.89 11.92 -4.95
CA ILE A 223 -14.09 12.82 -3.81
C ILE A 223 -14.60 12.06 -2.58
N THR A 224 -15.54 11.13 -2.78
CA THR A 224 -16.12 10.33 -1.69
C THR A 224 -15.07 9.42 -1.06
N THR A 225 -14.21 8.82 -1.87
CA THR A 225 -13.11 7.95 -1.43
C THR A 225 -12.10 8.75 -0.61
N GLU A 226 -11.66 9.90 -1.11
CA GLU A 226 -10.73 10.79 -0.40
C GLU A 226 -11.32 11.26 0.94
N LYS A 227 -12.57 11.74 0.95
CA LYS A 227 -13.26 12.15 2.19
C LYS A 227 -13.40 11.00 3.19
N PHE A 228 -13.71 9.80 2.72
CA PHE A 228 -13.81 8.61 3.56
C PHE A 228 -12.48 8.30 4.25
N VAL A 229 -11.39 8.17 3.48
CA VAL A 229 -10.06 7.84 4.03
C VAL A 229 -9.56 8.93 4.98
N LEU A 230 -9.73 10.21 4.65
CA LEU A 230 -9.34 11.32 5.52
C LEU A 230 -10.14 11.35 6.83
N ARG A 231 -11.45 11.03 6.79
CA ARG A 231 -12.27 10.91 8.00
C ARG A 231 -11.75 9.77 8.89
N ILE A 232 -11.51 8.59 8.33
CA ILE A 232 -10.94 7.44 9.05
C ILE A 232 -9.58 7.81 9.67
N LYS A 233 -8.72 8.50 8.91
CA LYS A 233 -7.41 8.97 9.37
C LYS A 233 -7.50 9.94 10.55
N LYS A 234 -8.58 10.72 10.70
CA LYS A 234 -8.79 11.63 11.84
C LYS A 234 -9.57 11.00 13.00
N LYS A 235 -10.42 10.02 12.72
CA LYS A 235 -11.34 9.41 13.70
C LYS A 235 -10.62 8.51 14.70
N ASP A 236 -11.00 8.56 15.97
CA ASP A 236 -10.54 7.59 16.97
C ASP A 236 -10.95 6.16 16.57
N VAL A 237 -10.00 5.21 16.60
CA VAL A 237 -10.22 3.83 16.16
C VAL A 237 -11.25 3.14 17.06
N ASN A 238 -11.28 3.47 18.35
CA ASN A 238 -12.26 2.91 19.29
C ASN A 238 -13.70 3.33 18.97
N LYS A 239 -13.88 4.42 18.22
CA LYS A 239 -15.19 4.92 17.78
C LYS A 239 -15.55 4.47 16.36
N LEU A 240 -14.71 3.65 15.73
CA LEU A 240 -14.91 3.19 14.36
C LEU A 240 -16.01 2.13 14.31
N LYS A 241 -17.04 2.37 13.49
CA LYS A 241 -18.13 1.39 13.35
C LYS A 241 -17.63 0.16 12.59
N PRO A 242 -18.10 -1.07 12.90
CA PRO A 242 -17.70 -2.27 12.17
C PRO A 242 -17.89 -2.18 10.66
N SER A 243 -18.97 -1.51 10.23
CA SER A 243 -19.25 -1.24 8.82
C SER A 243 -18.18 -0.38 8.13
N GLU A 244 -17.65 0.62 8.82
CA GLU A 244 -16.58 1.47 8.28
C GLU A 244 -15.26 0.70 8.19
N ALA A 245 -14.96 -0.16 9.17
CA ALA A 245 -13.79 -1.03 9.13
C ALA A 245 -13.87 -2.03 7.97
N LEU A 246 -15.05 -2.61 7.71
CA LEU A 246 -15.25 -3.53 6.59
C LEU A 246 -15.15 -2.82 5.23
N THR A 247 -15.71 -1.62 5.09
CA THR A 247 -15.52 -0.79 3.88
C THR A 247 -14.04 -0.40 3.69
N LEU A 248 -13.31 -0.10 4.77
CA LEU A 248 -11.87 0.20 4.70
C LEU A 248 -11.07 -1.03 4.26
N LEU A 249 -11.42 -2.21 4.76
CA LEU A 249 -10.78 -3.48 4.38
C LEU A 249 -10.86 -3.70 2.87
N THR A 250 -12.06 -3.68 2.29
CA THR A 250 -12.23 -3.95 0.85
C THR A 250 -11.67 -2.83 -0.04
N LEU A 251 -11.73 -1.58 0.42
CA LEU A 251 -11.03 -0.47 -0.25
C LEU A 251 -9.51 -0.72 -0.29
N TYR A 252 -8.91 -1.13 0.84
CA TYR A 252 -7.49 -1.46 0.90
C TYR A 252 -7.14 -2.67 0.04
N LEU A 253 -8.01 -3.68 -0.06
CA LEU A 253 -7.79 -4.82 -0.95
C LEU A 253 -7.73 -4.41 -2.43
N GLY A 254 -8.55 -3.45 -2.85
CA GLY A 254 -8.49 -2.86 -4.19
C GLY A 254 -7.28 -1.96 -4.37
N ASP A 255 -7.25 -0.82 -3.67
CA ASP A 255 -6.36 0.31 -3.97
C ASP A 255 -5.24 0.51 -2.94
N GLY A 256 -5.13 -0.42 -1.98
CA GLY A 256 -4.04 -0.39 -1.01
C GLY A 256 -2.72 -0.86 -1.60
N ALA A 257 -1.61 -0.30 -1.11
CA ALA A 257 -0.28 -0.79 -1.39
C ALA A 257 0.31 -1.49 -0.16
N ILE A 258 1.10 -2.53 -0.37
CA ILE A 258 1.90 -3.17 0.67
C ILE A 258 3.21 -2.39 0.76
N PRO A 259 3.41 -1.55 1.80
CA PRO A 259 4.70 -0.90 1.99
C PRO A 259 5.74 -1.97 2.36
N ASN A 260 7.03 -1.62 2.28
CA ASN A 260 8.09 -2.49 2.81
C ASN A 260 7.71 -2.98 4.22
N PHE A 261 7.84 -4.28 4.48
CA PHE A 261 7.44 -4.94 5.73
C PHE A 261 8.09 -4.37 7.00
N LYS A 262 8.90 -3.31 6.93
CA LYS A 262 9.51 -2.65 8.09
C LYS A 262 8.70 -1.46 8.62
N VAL A 263 7.69 -0.99 7.88
CA VAL A 263 6.94 0.23 8.23
C VAL A 263 5.54 -0.14 8.74
N ASN A 264 5.16 0.39 9.91
CA ASN A 264 3.79 0.25 10.43
C ASN A 264 2.88 1.26 9.71
N MET A 265 2.39 0.88 8.53
CA MET A 265 1.63 1.78 7.68
C MET A 265 0.56 1.04 6.88
N LEU A 266 -0.60 1.68 6.74
CA LEU A 266 -1.59 1.38 5.71
C LEU A 266 -1.46 2.46 4.63
N HIS A 267 -1.21 2.04 3.40
CA HIS A 267 -1.15 2.94 2.25
C HIS A 267 -2.39 2.70 1.40
N ILE A 268 -3.17 3.76 1.17
CA ILE A 268 -4.39 3.72 0.35
C ILE A 268 -4.25 4.79 -0.73
N LEU A 269 -4.39 4.38 -1.98
CA LEU A 269 -4.50 5.30 -3.10
C LEU A 269 -5.94 5.81 -3.19
N ALA A 270 -6.11 7.13 -3.22
CA ALA A 270 -7.41 7.74 -3.48
C ALA A 270 -7.19 8.97 -4.35
N ASN A 271 -7.87 9.06 -5.51
CA ASN A 271 -7.76 10.21 -6.42
C ASN A 271 -6.30 10.52 -6.84
N ASN A 272 -5.53 9.48 -7.20
CA ASN A 272 -4.09 9.57 -7.50
C ASN A 272 -3.24 10.19 -6.37
N ARG A 273 -3.76 10.25 -5.14
CA ARG A 273 -3.04 10.70 -3.96
C ARG A 273 -2.78 9.53 -3.03
N ASP A 274 -1.55 9.49 -2.55
CA ASP A 274 -1.13 8.57 -1.50
C ASP A 274 -1.65 9.09 -0.15
N LEU A 275 -2.51 8.32 0.50
CA LEU A 275 -3.04 8.63 1.82
C LEU A 275 -2.51 7.64 2.88
N PRO A 276 -1.29 7.85 3.41
CA PRO A 276 -0.73 6.95 4.41
C PRO A 276 -1.37 7.15 5.78
N ILE A 277 -1.66 6.05 6.47
CA ILE A 277 -1.99 5.98 7.89
C ILE A 277 -0.87 5.22 8.59
N THR A 278 -0.24 5.80 9.61
CA THR A 278 1.01 5.30 10.18
C THR A 278 0.92 5.00 11.67
N GLY A 279 1.86 4.21 12.18
CA GLY A 279 2.09 4.01 13.61
C GLY A 279 1.03 3.13 14.29
N ALA A 280 0.78 3.39 15.58
CA ALA A 280 -0.19 2.64 16.40
C ALA A 280 -1.58 2.58 15.76
N LYS A 281 -2.00 3.68 15.12
CA LYS A 281 -3.29 3.75 14.44
C LYS A 281 -3.42 2.76 13.29
N ALA A 282 -2.34 2.55 12.52
CA ALA A 282 -2.34 1.59 11.42
C ALA A 282 -2.52 0.15 11.95
N ILE A 283 -1.86 -0.16 13.07
CA ILE A 283 -1.99 -1.46 13.76
C ILE A 283 -3.41 -1.66 14.28
N GLN A 284 -3.97 -0.69 15.00
CA GLN A 284 -5.33 -0.77 15.55
C GLN A 284 -6.38 -0.89 14.44
N LEU A 285 -6.21 -0.16 13.32
CA LEU A 285 -7.09 -0.31 12.16
C LEU A 285 -6.96 -1.70 11.52
N ALA A 286 -5.75 -2.24 11.41
CA ALA A 286 -5.55 -3.60 10.91
C ALA A 286 -6.26 -4.64 11.79
N GLN A 287 -6.10 -4.54 13.11
CA GLN A 287 -6.83 -5.38 14.08
C GLN A 287 -8.35 -5.27 13.88
N LYS A 288 -8.89 -4.05 13.80
CA LYS A 288 -10.33 -3.84 13.59
C LYS A 288 -10.82 -4.40 12.26
N MET A 289 -10.04 -4.24 11.17
CA MET A 289 -10.38 -4.80 9.85
C MET A 289 -10.42 -6.33 9.86
N LEU A 290 -9.49 -6.98 10.57
CA LEU A 290 -9.45 -8.43 10.71
C LEU A 290 -10.62 -8.94 11.57
N GLU A 291 -10.89 -8.29 12.70
CA GLU A 291 -12.00 -8.61 13.62
C GLU A 291 -13.35 -8.64 12.90
N VAL A 292 -13.62 -7.66 12.04
CA VAL A 292 -14.92 -7.54 11.35
C VAL A 292 -15.01 -8.34 10.05
N SER A 293 -13.93 -9.03 9.65
CA SER A 293 -13.87 -9.70 8.35
C SER A 293 -14.69 -11.00 8.29
N GLY A 294 -14.90 -11.68 9.44
CA GLY A 294 -15.76 -12.87 9.54
C GLY A 294 -15.47 -13.93 8.45
N GLU A 295 -16.53 -14.51 7.88
CA GLU A 295 -16.42 -15.48 6.77
C GLU A 295 -15.66 -14.94 5.55
N TYR A 296 -15.74 -13.63 5.30
CA TYR A 296 -15.01 -13.01 4.20
C TYR A 296 -13.50 -13.05 4.45
N GLY A 297 -13.07 -12.87 5.70
CA GLY A 297 -11.68 -13.00 6.11
C GLY A 297 -11.13 -14.41 5.86
N GLU A 298 -11.89 -15.44 6.21
CA GLU A 298 -11.51 -16.84 5.97
C GLU A 298 -11.35 -17.14 4.48
N LEU A 299 -12.25 -16.61 3.64
CA LEU A 299 -12.12 -16.70 2.19
C LEU A 299 -10.82 -16.02 1.71
N LEU A 300 -10.52 -14.80 2.19
CA LEU A 300 -9.29 -14.09 1.81
C LEU A 300 -8.02 -14.82 2.24
N LYS A 301 -8.02 -15.50 3.39
CA LYS A 301 -6.93 -16.38 3.83
C LYS A 301 -6.76 -17.58 2.88
N LEU A 302 -7.86 -18.25 2.53
CA LEU A 302 -7.85 -19.38 1.58
C LEU A 302 -7.29 -18.97 0.21
N LEU A 303 -7.69 -17.79 -0.28
CA LEU A 303 -7.20 -17.18 -1.52
C LEU A 303 -5.75 -16.67 -1.42
N GLN A 304 -5.11 -16.73 -0.26
CA GLN A 304 -3.73 -16.27 -0.02
C GLN A 304 -3.51 -14.82 -0.45
N VAL A 305 -4.46 -13.95 -0.13
CA VAL A 305 -4.41 -12.53 -0.54
C VAL A 305 -3.29 -11.82 0.22
N ARG A 306 -2.20 -11.46 -0.50
CA ARG A 306 -1.02 -10.81 0.09
C ARG A 306 -1.34 -9.57 0.92
N LYS A 307 -2.31 -8.76 0.47
CA LYS A 307 -2.74 -7.55 1.21
C LYS A 307 -3.39 -7.92 2.54
N TYR A 308 -4.18 -8.99 2.58
CA TYR A 308 -4.81 -9.48 3.81
C TYR A 308 -3.77 -10.10 4.75
N GLN A 309 -2.83 -10.91 4.25
CA GLN A 309 -1.70 -11.42 5.03
C GLN A 309 -0.85 -10.29 5.64
N TYR A 310 -0.64 -9.21 4.88
CA TYR A 310 0.02 -8.02 5.41
C TYR A 310 -0.76 -7.38 6.57
N LEU A 311 -2.10 -7.37 6.54
CA LEU A 311 -2.89 -6.88 7.67
C LEU A 311 -2.70 -7.76 8.91
N GLU A 312 -2.63 -9.08 8.77
CA GLU A 312 -2.33 -10.01 9.88
C GLU A 312 -0.94 -9.76 10.47
N ILE A 313 0.06 -9.54 9.60
CA ILE A 313 1.41 -9.18 10.06
C ILE A 313 1.37 -7.83 10.80
N LEU A 314 0.71 -6.83 10.21
CA LEU A 314 0.64 -5.47 10.76
C LEU A 314 -0.11 -5.45 12.10
N SER A 315 -1.20 -6.21 12.26
CA SER A 315 -2.00 -6.26 13.48
C SER A 315 -1.23 -6.82 14.68
N ASN A 316 -0.22 -7.66 14.43
CA ASN A 316 0.61 -8.30 15.44
C ASN A 316 1.85 -7.49 15.81
N ARG A 317 2.09 -6.35 15.15
CA ARG A 317 3.26 -5.51 15.47
C ARG A 317 3.02 -4.70 16.72
N LYS A 318 4.07 -4.57 17.53
CA LYS A 318 4.10 -3.58 18.61
C LYS A 318 4.02 -2.17 18.01
N ALA A 319 3.22 -1.32 18.65
CA ALA A 319 3.14 0.08 18.28
C ALA A 319 4.53 0.71 18.43
N ASN A 320 5.15 1.06 17.30
CA ASN A 320 6.44 1.72 17.24
C ASN A 320 6.32 3.16 17.80
N ASN A 321 6.28 3.31 19.13
CA ASN A 321 6.24 4.60 19.83
C ASN A 321 7.61 5.32 19.86
N VAL A 322 8.66 4.70 19.31
CA VAL A 322 10.02 5.28 19.25
C VAL A 322 10.09 6.63 18.52
N VAL A 323 9.06 6.99 17.74
CA VAL A 323 9.09 8.18 16.87
C VAL A 323 8.83 9.49 17.64
N ARG A 324 8.51 9.49 18.95
CA ARG A 324 8.24 10.72 19.71
C ARG A 324 8.66 10.70 21.18
N MET A 325 9.69 9.93 21.54
CA MET A 325 10.25 10.10 22.88
C MET A 325 10.87 11.49 22.99
N HIS A 326 10.62 12.15 24.10
CA HIS A 326 11.05 13.51 24.35
C HIS A 326 11.34 13.67 25.83
N ILE A 327 12.24 14.59 26.13
CA ILE A 327 12.34 15.19 27.45
C ILE A 327 11.54 16.49 27.46
N VAL A 328 11.10 16.90 28.64
CA VAL A 328 10.46 18.21 28.85
C VAL A 328 11.43 19.05 29.65
N VAL A 329 11.77 20.22 29.12
CA VAL A 329 12.66 21.20 29.76
C VAL A 329 12.01 22.56 29.63
N ALA A 330 11.84 23.28 30.73
CA ALA A 330 11.15 24.56 30.80
C ALA A 330 9.77 24.54 30.10
N GLY A 331 9.04 23.43 30.23
CA GLY A 331 7.74 23.20 29.57
C GLY A 331 7.80 22.90 28.06
N VAL A 332 8.99 22.89 27.44
CA VAL A 332 9.19 22.60 26.01
C VAL A 332 9.54 21.13 25.80
N LYS A 333 8.90 20.50 24.82
CA LYS A 333 9.14 19.09 24.45
C LYS A 333 10.28 19.00 23.45
N MET A 334 11.45 18.51 23.89
CA MET A 334 12.60 18.25 23.04
C MET A 334 12.67 16.77 22.66
N HIS A 335 12.54 16.47 21.37
CA HIS A 335 12.47 15.11 20.84
C HIS A 335 13.86 14.47 20.72
N LEU A 336 13.97 13.20 21.12
CA LEU A 336 15.21 12.45 21.03
C LEU A 336 15.49 11.96 19.61
N ILE A 337 16.70 12.21 19.14
CA ILE A 337 17.23 11.87 17.82
C ILE A 337 18.55 11.13 18.01
N LEU A 338 18.72 10.00 17.30
CA LEU A 338 20.02 9.36 17.18
C LEU A 338 20.77 10.04 16.04
N VAL A 339 21.91 10.65 16.33
CA VAL A 339 22.75 11.37 15.37
C VAL A 339 24.11 10.72 15.25
N GLY A 340 24.82 10.98 14.16
CA GLY A 340 26.10 10.34 13.86
C GLY A 340 26.07 9.44 12.62
N GLY A 341 27.20 8.80 12.34
CA GLY A 341 27.47 8.13 11.06
C GLY A 341 28.26 6.83 11.21
N ALA A 342 29.08 6.52 10.20
CA ALA A 342 29.79 5.24 10.12
C ALA A 342 30.77 4.99 11.30
N SER A 343 31.23 6.03 12.00
CA SER A 343 32.23 5.91 13.08
C SER A 343 31.65 5.86 14.49
N HIS A 344 30.58 6.61 14.80
CA HIS A 344 29.94 6.64 16.12
C HIS A 344 28.50 7.19 16.06
N PHE A 345 27.68 6.85 17.06
CA PHE A 345 26.38 7.46 17.31
C PHE A 345 26.40 8.28 18.60
N GLY A 346 25.69 9.40 18.57
CA GLY A 346 25.32 10.21 19.73
C GLY A 346 23.79 10.29 19.85
N LEU A 347 23.36 10.67 21.05
CA LEU A 347 22.00 11.09 21.34
C LEU A 347 21.92 12.62 21.27
N GLU A 348 20.87 13.12 20.65
CA GLU A 348 20.53 14.54 20.60
C GLU A 348 19.08 14.74 21.03
N ALA A 349 18.79 15.76 21.82
CA ALA A 349 17.43 16.24 22.02
C ALA A 349 17.23 17.52 21.20
N ARG A 350 16.20 17.57 20.36
CA ARG A 350 15.94 18.71 19.46
C ARG A 350 14.49 19.16 19.53
N VAL A 351 14.28 20.47 19.44
CA VAL A 351 12.97 21.07 19.17
C VAL A 351 13.06 22.07 18.03
N LEU A 352 12.01 22.14 17.20
CA LEU A 352 11.89 23.08 16.09
C LEU A 352 10.75 24.04 16.39
N GLU A 353 10.99 25.34 16.22
CA GLU A 353 9.92 26.33 16.26
C GLU A 353 9.03 26.16 15.02
N THR A 354 7.73 25.93 15.25
CA THR A 354 6.75 25.80 14.17
C THR A 354 5.50 26.58 14.52
N ARG A 355 4.58 26.74 13.56
CA ARG A 355 3.26 27.36 13.83
C ARG A 355 2.49 26.73 15.00
N LYS A 356 2.78 25.48 15.37
CA LYS A 356 2.11 24.75 16.47
C LYS A 356 2.96 24.66 17.73
N THR A 357 4.25 24.96 17.64
CA THR A 357 5.23 24.83 18.71
C THR A 357 5.97 26.15 18.79
N LYS A 358 5.41 27.09 19.56
CA LYS A 358 6.10 28.34 19.89
C LYS A 358 7.08 28.07 21.01
N ILE A 359 8.30 28.56 20.86
CA ILE A 359 9.35 28.39 21.85
C ILE A 359 9.61 29.77 22.45
N PRO A 360 9.70 29.90 23.79
CA PRO A 360 10.03 31.19 24.41
C PRO A 360 11.35 31.73 23.86
N GLU A 361 11.44 33.05 23.64
CA GLU A 361 12.66 33.67 23.10
C GLU A 361 13.87 33.45 24.02
N ASN A 362 13.65 33.41 25.34
CA ASN A 362 14.65 33.13 26.36
C ASN A 362 14.75 31.63 26.72
N PHE A 363 14.34 30.72 25.83
CA PHE A 363 14.33 29.29 26.12
C PHE A 363 15.70 28.73 26.53
N ALA A 364 16.79 29.21 25.92
CA ALA A 364 18.14 28.76 26.27
C ALA A 364 18.47 29.03 27.75
N GLU A 365 18.18 30.23 28.24
CA GLU A 365 18.37 30.60 29.65
C GLU A 365 17.47 29.79 30.58
N LEU A 366 16.22 29.55 30.19
CA LEU A 366 15.28 28.75 30.97
C LEU A 366 15.69 27.28 31.04
N ALA A 367 16.21 26.72 29.94
CA ALA A 367 16.70 25.35 29.89
C ALA A 367 17.96 25.18 30.75
N GLU A 368 18.88 26.14 30.70
CA GLU A 368 20.10 26.12 31.50
C GLU A 368 19.80 26.21 33.00
N ARG A 369 18.79 27.00 33.41
CA ARG A 369 18.27 27.01 34.79
C ARG A 369 17.71 25.67 35.25
N GLU A 370 17.17 24.87 34.33
CA GLU A 370 16.74 23.49 34.61
C GLU A 370 17.86 22.46 34.48
N GLY A 371 19.08 22.90 34.15
CA GLY A 371 20.28 22.07 34.07
C GLY A 371 20.59 21.50 32.69
N LEU A 372 19.94 21.97 31.62
CA LEU A 372 20.24 21.56 30.25
C LEU A 372 20.80 22.73 29.43
N LYS A 373 22.06 22.62 29.03
CA LYS A 373 22.65 23.54 28.05
C LYS A 373 22.11 23.21 26.65
N VAL A 374 21.54 24.21 25.99
CA VAL A 374 20.98 24.07 24.63
C VAL A 374 21.59 25.12 23.72
N GLU A 375 21.87 24.75 22.48
CA GLU A 375 22.35 25.67 21.45
C GLU A 375 21.22 26.04 20.50
N GLU A 376 21.11 27.33 20.16
CA GLU A 376 20.21 27.80 19.12
C GLU A 376 20.85 27.68 17.74
N THR A 377 20.10 27.16 16.77
CA THR A 377 20.53 27.06 15.38
C THR A 377 19.36 27.30 14.41
N THR A 378 19.68 27.56 13.15
CA THR A 378 18.70 27.66 12.07
C THR A 378 18.80 26.43 11.17
N ILE A 379 17.71 25.66 11.10
CA ILE A 379 17.62 24.46 10.27
C ILE A 379 16.87 24.77 8.97
N ARG A 380 17.52 24.47 7.85
CA ARG A 380 16.94 24.59 6.50
C ARG A 380 16.36 23.26 6.04
N TYR A 381 15.07 23.23 5.75
CA TYR A 381 14.37 22.04 5.25
C TYR A 381 13.81 22.27 3.84
N LYS A 382 14.20 21.44 2.87
CA LYS A 382 13.65 21.48 1.52
C LYS A 382 12.35 20.66 1.46
N GLY A 383 11.22 21.34 1.27
CA GLY A 383 9.91 20.73 1.12
C GLY A 383 9.78 19.94 -0.19
N TRP A 384 8.76 19.07 -0.26
CA TRP A 384 8.46 18.25 -1.44
C TRP A 384 8.08 19.08 -2.68
N ASN A 385 7.71 20.35 -2.48
CA ASN A 385 7.45 21.35 -3.52
C ASN A 385 8.71 22.10 -3.98
N GLY A 386 9.90 21.69 -3.51
CA GLY A 386 11.17 22.33 -3.82
C GLY A 386 11.47 23.62 -3.03
N ARG A 387 10.52 24.16 -2.25
CA ARG A 387 10.73 25.36 -1.42
C ARG A 387 11.59 25.02 -0.20
N VAL A 388 12.49 25.92 0.16
CA VAL A 388 13.29 25.83 1.39
C VAL A 388 12.57 26.58 2.50
N TYR A 389 12.41 25.92 3.65
CA TYR A 389 11.83 26.47 4.86
C TYR A 389 12.94 26.58 5.90
N GLU A 390 13.07 27.73 6.55
CA GLU A 390 14.01 27.94 7.65
C GLU A 390 13.26 27.89 8.97
N TYR A 391 13.80 27.16 9.94
CA TYR A 391 13.21 27.01 11.27
C TYR A 391 14.28 27.31 12.31
N ARG A 392 13.93 28.12 13.31
CA ARG A 392 14.71 28.20 14.55
C ARG A 392 14.60 26.88 15.30
N ALA A 393 15.72 26.42 15.83
CA ALA A 393 15.84 25.14 16.47
C ALA A 393 16.74 25.24 17.70
N TRP A 394 16.48 24.40 18.69
CA TRP A 394 17.34 24.24 19.84
C TRP A 394 17.70 22.77 19.99
N HIS A 395 18.99 22.50 20.24
CA HIS A 395 19.49 21.15 20.44
C HIS A 395 20.43 21.04 21.62
N ALA A 396 20.49 19.84 22.20
CA ALA A 396 21.47 19.43 23.20
C ALA A 396 22.01 18.05 22.81
N TYR A 397 23.32 17.86 22.89
CA TYR A 397 23.96 16.60 22.52
C TYR A 397 24.18 15.71 23.74
N THR A 398 24.90 14.61 23.54
CA THR A 398 24.97 13.53 24.53
C THR A 398 25.56 14.00 25.85
N GLU A 399 26.58 14.87 25.84
CA GLU A 399 27.21 15.34 27.08
C GLU A 399 26.26 16.22 27.89
N GLU A 400 25.59 17.16 27.25
CA GLU A 400 24.63 18.06 27.92
C GLU A 400 23.43 17.27 28.45
N LEU A 401 23.01 16.22 27.73
CA LEU A 401 21.94 15.33 28.18
C LEU A 401 22.36 14.49 29.39
N LEU A 402 23.63 14.07 29.47
CA LEU A 402 24.15 13.36 30.65
C LEU A 402 24.23 14.31 31.85
N GLU A 403 24.77 15.52 31.69
CA GLU A 403 24.77 16.56 32.73
C GLU A 403 23.35 16.83 33.26
N PHE A 404 22.37 16.95 32.36
CA PHE A 404 20.97 17.11 32.73
C PHE A 404 20.42 15.89 33.49
N ALA A 405 20.78 14.67 33.08
CA ALA A 405 20.34 13.45 33.77
C ALA A 405 20.95 13.28 35.16
N HIS A 406 22.12 13.88 35.45
CA HIS A 406 22.68 13.93 36.80
C HIS A 406 21.76 14.70 37.75
N LEU A 407 21.15 15.78 37.25
CA LEU A 407 20.21 16.61 37.99
C LEU A 407 18.78 16.06 37.97
N ARG A 408 18.41 15.37 36.87
CA ARG A 408 17.09 14.77 36.63
C ARG A 408 17.23 13.29 36.29
N PRO A 409 17.43 12.41 37.28
CA PRO A 409 17.69 10.98 37.06
C PRO A 409 16.67 10.24 36.19
N GLN A 410 15.40 10.67 36.16
CA GLN A 410 14.38 10.05 35.31
C GLN A 410 14.68 10.19 33.81
N ALA A 411 15.52 11.16 33.42
CA ALA A 411 15.91 11.37 32.03
C ALA A 411 16.70 10.17 31.48
N TYR A 412 17.53 9.51 32.31
CA TYR A 412 18.22 8.27 31.92
C TYR A 412 17.26 7.22 31.38
N CYS A 413 16.09 7.07 32.00
CA CYS A 413 15.09 6.11 31.53
C CYS A 413 14.53 6.46 30.17
N VAL A 414 14.25 7.74 29.93
CA VAL A 414 13.77 8.17 28.62
C VAL A 414 14.84 7.91 27.55
N TYR A 415 16.12 8.15 27.86
CA TYR A 415 17.24 7.90 26.95
C TYR A 415 17.42 6.41 26.64
N LEU A 416 17.48 5.56 27.68
CA LEU A 416 17.65 4.12 27.52
C LEU A 416 16.46 3.51 26.78
N LYS A 417 15.22 3.86 27.16
CA LYS A 417 14.00 3.41 26.47
C LYS A 417 14.00 3.81 24.99
N TYR A 418 14.51 5.00 24.66
CA TYR A 418 14.68 5.43 23.28
C TYR A 418 15.72 4.59 22.54
N LEU A 419 16.90 4.40 23.13
CA LEU A 419 18.03 3.73 22.50
C LEU A 419 17.80 2.22 22.32
N TYR A 420 17.25 1.53 23.32
CA TYR A 420 16.85 0.12 23.18
C TYR A 420 15.85 -0.05 22.04
N ALA A 421 14.84 0.83 21.98
CA ALA A 421 13.85 0.78 20.91
C ALA A 421 14.39 1.22 19.53
N LYS A 422 15.52 1.91 19.47
CA LYS A 422 16.28 2.17 18.23
C LYS A 422 17.15 0.98 17.85
N ARG A 423 17.85 0.36 18.82
CA ARG A 423 18.69 -0.83 18.64
C ARG A 423 17.92 -1.97 17.98
N GLU A 424 16.72 -2.25 18.47
CA GLU A 424 15.82 -3.29 17.93
C GLU A 424 15.41 -3.08 16.46
N LYS A 425 15.56 -1.87 15.91
CA LYS A 425 15.19 -1.56 14.52
C LYS A 425 16.31 -1.78 13.52
N TYR A 426 17.55 -1.89 13.99
CA TYR A 426 18.68 -2.10 13.11
C TYR A 426 18.86 -3.60 12.88
N GLU A 427 18.99 -4.00 11.61
CA GLU A 427 19.33 -5.37 11.23
C GLU A 427 20.85 -5.53 11.03
N ASN A 428 21.55 -4.42 10.77
CA ASN A 428 22.98 -4.42 10.58
C ASN A 428 23.67 -4.55 11.95
N ARG A 429 24.39 -5.67 12.14
CA ARG A 429 25.15 -5.98 13.36
C ARG A 429 26.08 -4.85 13.80
N CYS A 430 26.78 -4.22 12.85
CA CYS A 430 27.68 -3.10 13.14
C CYS A 430 26.93 -1.87 13.66
N THR A 431 25.71 -1.62 13.18
CA THR A 431 24.86 -0.53 13.68
C THR A 431 24.30 -0.84 15.07
N ILE A 432 23.89 -2.08 15.31
CA ILE A 432 23.45 -2.56 16.63
C ILE A 432 24.55 -2.38 17.66
N GLU A 433 25.78 -2.81 17.36
CA GLU A 433 26.94 -2.70 18.26
C GLU A 433 27.27 -1.23 18.60
N LYS A 434 27.11 -0.32 17.65
CA LYS A 434 27.35 1.12 17.89
C LYS A 434 26.30 1.75 18.79
N VAL A 435 25.02 1.41 18.57
CA VAL A 435 23.95 1.83 19.50
C VAL A 435 24.17 1.20 20.88
N GLN A 436 24.66 -0.04 20.93
CA GLN A 436 24.98 -0.71 22.19
C GLN A 436 26.07 0.04 22.96
N ARG A 437 27.15 0.48 22.31
CA ARG A 437 28.20 1.28 22.97
C ARG A 437 27.66 2.56 23.61
N LEU A 438 26.69 3.22 22.97
CA LEU A 438 26.04 4.40 23.52
C LEU A 438 25.15 4.04 24.72
N ILE A 439 24.41 2.92 24.65
CA ILE A 439 23.65 2.38 25.78
C ILE A 439 24.59 2.08 26.95
N ASP A 440 25.67 1.34 26.73
CA ASP A 440 26.65 0.96 27.75
C ASP A 440 27.28 2.19 28.42
N ARG A 441 27.55 3.23 27.62
CA ARG A 441 28.06 4.50 28.11
C ARG A 441 27.06 5.16 29.07
N ILE A 442 25.79 5.27 28.66
CA ILE A 442 24.73 5.88 29.48
C ILE A 442 24.47 5.05 30.75
N ILE A 443 24.49 3.72 30.65
CA ILE A 443 24.36 2.82 31.82
C ILE A 443 25.53 3.05 32.79
N ARG A 444 26.77 3.11 32.29
CA ARG A 444 27.95 3.33 33.13
C ARG A 444 27.89 4.67 33.86
N ASP A 445 27.38 5.69 33.18
CA ASP A 445 27.17 7.02 33.75
C ASP A 445 26.05 7.00 34.80
N ALA A 446 24.89 6.41 34.48
CA ALA A 446 23.77 6.24 35.40
C ALA A 446 24.12 5.41 36.64
N ARG A 447 24.99 4.39 36.53
CA ARG A 447 25.49 3.63 37.69
C ARG A 447 26.25 4.50 38.69
N LYS A 448 26.98 5.52 38.21
CA LYS A 448 27.74 6.44 39.05
C LYS A 448 26.85 7.50 39.71
N HIS A 449 25.89 8.03 38.97
CA HIS A 449 25.14 9.23 39.38
C HIS A 449 23.71 8.94 39.86
N ALA A 450 23.11 7.82 39.46
CA ALA A 450 21.72 7.48 39.78
C ALA A 450 21.44 5.96 39.83
N PRO A 451 22.18 5.18 40.65
CA PRO A 451 22.10 3.71 40.64
C PRO A 451 20.69 3.16 40.93
N LYS A 452 19.97 3.73 41.90
CA LYS A 452 18.61 3.33 42.25
C LYS A 452 17.61 3.56 41.11
N THR A 453 17.75 4.68 40.39
CA THR A 453 16.88 4.99 39.25
C THR A 453 17.19 4.07 38.08
N LEU A 454 18.47 3.77 37.83
CA LEU A 454 18.88 2.84 36.80
C LEU A 454 18.32 1.43 37.04
N GLU A 455 18.39 0.93 38.27
CA GLU A 455 17.89 -0.41 38.63
C GLU A 455 16.41 -0.55 38.31
N ALA A 456 15.58 0.38 38.82
CA ALA A 456 14.15 0.43 38.51
C ALA A 456 13.88 0.56 37.00
N CYS A 457 14.77 1.26 36.28
CA CYS A 457 14.66 1.45 34.85
C CYS A 457 14.90 0.17 34.04
N LEU A 458 15.98 -0.54 34.38
CA LEU A 458 16.36 -1.78 33.71
C LEU A 458 15.33 -2.86 33.99
N GLU A 459 14.77 -2.89 35.19
CA GLU A 459 13.64 -3.75 35.55
C GLU A 459 12.40 -3.46 34.69
N GLU A 460 11.99 -2.20 34.53
CA GLU A 460 10.86 -1.81 33.65
C GLU A 460 11.12 -2.20 32.17
N LEU A 461 12.38 -2.19 31.75
CA LEU A 461 12.82 -2.53 30.40
C LEU A 461 13.06 -4.04 30.21
N GLY A 462 12.90 -4.86 31.26
CA GLY A 462 13.17 -6.30 31.25
C GLY A 462 14.62 -6.62 30.86
N GLN A 463 15.57 -5.80 31.30
CA GLN A 463 17.01 -6.00 31.14
C GLN A 463 17.61 -6.43 32.48
N GLU A 464 18.55 -7.37 32.47
CA GLU A 464 19.28 -7.76 33.68
C GLU A 464 20.12 -6.58 34.20
N SER A 465 20.15 -6.41 35.53
CA SER A 465 20.74 -5.28 36.26
C SER A 465 22.27 -5.20 36.21
#